data_AF-A0A3N4IZ02-F1
#
_entry.id   AF-A0A3N4IZ02-F1
#
_cell.length_a   1.000
_cell.length_b   1.000
_cell.length_c   1.000
_cell.angle_alpha   90.00
_cell.angle_beta   90.00
_cell.angle_gamma   90.00
#
_symmetry.space_group_name_H-M   'P 1'
#
loop_
_entity.id
_entity.type
_entity.pdbx_description
1 polymer ?
#
loop_
_entity_poly.entity_id
_entity_poly.type
_entity_poly.pdbx_seq_one_letter_code
_entity_poly.pdbx_strand_id
1 'polypeptide(L)' 'MCNYEKIIYSSCSHTVLRLIAHCHFARNDPYHQCFGVQTVKRERTVDGEKCSECSKPKG' A
#
# COMPACT_ATOMS: atom_id res chain seq x y z
N MET A 1 4.03 -11.96 -9.58
CA MET A 1 3.12 -11.53 -8.49
C MET A 1 3.34 -10.04 -8.26
N CYS A 2 2.32 -9.30 -7.82
CA CYS A 2 2.48 -7.90 -7.44
C CYS A 2 3.10 -7.83 -6.04
N ASN A 3 4.10 -6.97 -5.85
CA ASN A 3 4.80 -6.79 -4.59
C ASN A 3 4.32 -5.53 -3.90
N TYR A 4 4.01 -5.65 -2.61
CA TYR A 4 3.50 -4.56 -1.80
C TYR A 4 4.44 -4.27 -0.61
N GLU A 5 4.43 -3.02 -0.18
CA GLU A 5 4.90 -2.58 1.12
C GLU A 5 3.69 -2.33 2.02
N LYS A 6 3.75 -2.85 3.25
CA LYS A 6 2.75 -2.58 4.28
C LYS A 6 3.25 -1.45 5.17
N ILE A 7 2.45 -0.40 5.29
CA ILE A 7 2.76 0.78 6.08
C ILE A 7 1.78 0.85 7.24
N ILE A 8 2.29 0.82 8.47
CA ILE A 8 1.51 0.95 9.69
C ILE A 8 1.72 2.35 10.24
N TYR A 9 0.67 3.16 10.29
CA TYR A 9 0.71 4.51 10.84
C TYR A 9 0.32 4.48 12.31
N SER A 10 1.30 4.56 13.22
CA SER A 10 1.06 4.48 14.67
C SER A 10 0.17 5.60 15.19
N SER A 11 0.20 6.78 14.53
CA SER A 11 -0.55 7.97 14.95
C SER A 11 -2.07 7.87 14.75
N CYS A 12 -2.54 6.96 13.89
CA CYS A 12 -3.95 6.75 13.59
C CYS A 12 -4.34 5.27 13.52
N SER A 13 -3.42 4.37 13.86
CA SER A 13 -3.58 2.91 13.82
C SER A 13 -4.06 2.34 12.49
N HIS A 14 -3.82 3.07 11.39
CA HIS A 14 -4.23 2.63 10.05
C HIS A 14 -3.11 1.88 9.36
N THR A 15 -3.49 0.85 8.60
CA THR A 15 -2.59 0.09 7.75
C THR A 15 -2.90 0.38 6.29
N VAL A 16 -1.86 0.66 5.49
CA VAL A 16 -1.96 0.90 4.05
C VAL A 16 -1.06 -0.08 3.31
N LEU A 17 -1.55 -0.65 2.23
CA LEU A 17 -0.75 -1.42 1.28
C LEU A 17 -0.38 -0.53 0.09
N ARG A 18 0.93 -0.35 -0.13
CA ARG A 18 1.47 0.39 -1.26
C ARG A 18 2.08 -0.58 -2.26
N LEU A 19 1.64 -0.54 -3.52
CA LEU A 19 2.25 -1.31 -4.58
C LEU A 19 3.66 -0.78 -4.86
N ILE A 20 4.67 -1.65 -4.80
CA ILE A 20 6.08 -1.29 -5.04
C ILE A 20 6.64 -1.93 -6.31
N ALA A 21 6.06 -3.04 -6.78
CA ALA A 21 6.40 -3.61 -8.07
C ALA A 21 5.21 -4.37 -8.67
N HIS A 22 4.94 -4.07 -9.94
CA HIS A 22 3.95 -4.77 -10.75
C HIS A 22 4.42 -6.20 -11.07
N CYS A 23 3.47 -7.13 -11.18
CA CYS A 23 3.77 -8.45 -11.72
C CYS A 23 4.14 -8.36 -13.21
N HIS A 24 4.69 -9.44 -13.78
CA HIS A 24 5.04 -9.48 -15.20
C HIS A 24 3.84 -9.15 -16.12
N PHE A 25 2.66 -9.66 -15.78
CA PHE A 25 1.43 -9.47 -16.57
C PHE A 25 0.84 -8.05 -16.46
N ALA A 26 1.05 -7.37 -15.34
CA ALA A 26 0.52 -6.03 -15.07
C ALA A 26 1.31 -4.90 -15.76
N ARG A 27 2.46 -5.20 -16.40
CA ARG A 27 3.31 -4.16 -17.01
C ARG A 27 2.64 -3.44 -18.18
N ASN A 28 1.70 -4.11 -18.86
CA ASN A 28 1.02 -3.58 -20.05
C ASN A 28 -0.48 -3.31 -19.84
N ASP A 29 -1.01 -3.54 -18.63
CA ASP A 29 -2.44 -3.40 -18.34
C ASP A 29 -2.64 -2.52 -17.10
N PRO A 30 -3.07 -1.25 -17.27
CA PRO A 30 -3.34 -0.32 -16.17
C PRO A 30 -4.43 -0.79 -15.22
N TYR A 31 -5.31 -1.70 -15.68
CA TYR A 31 -6.43 -2.24 -14.91
C TYR A 31 -6.16 -3.65 -14.40
N HIS A 32 -4.91 -4.12 -14.47
CA HIS A 32 -4.56 -5.47 -14.04
C HIS A 32 -4.86 -5.67 -12.56
N GLN A 33 -5.99 -6.31 -12.28
CA GLN A 33 -6.33 -6.78 -10.95
C GLN A 33 -5.51 -8.04 -10.69
N CYS A 34 -4.42 -7.87 -9.94
CA CYS A 34 -3.60 -8.98 -9.43
C CYS A 34 -4.46 -9.82 -8.46
N PHE A 35 -5.26 -10.77 -8.97
CA PHE A 35 -6.10 -11.69 -8.17
C PHE A 35 -5.30 -12.84 -7.52
N GLY A 36 -4.02 -13.00 -7.89
CA GLY A 36 -3.12 -13.97 -7.27
C GLY A 36 -2.63 -13.53 -5.88
N VAL A 37 -1.98 -14.45 -5.16
CA VAL A 37 -1.44 -14.21 -3.80
C VAL A 37 -0.59 -12.93 -3.78
N GLN A 38 -1.03 -11.95 -2.98
CA GLN A 38 -0.29 -10.72 -2.76
C GLN A 38 0.97 -11.01 -1.95
N THR A 39 2.12 -10.48 -2.38
CA THR A 39 3.37 -10.64 -1.62
C THR A 39 3.71 -9.32 -0.93
N VAL A 40 3.58 -9.28 0.40
CA VAL A 40 4.15 -8.19 1.20
C VAL A 40 5.65 -8.43 1.31
N LYS A 41 6.45 -7.56 0.69
CA LYS A 41 7.92 -7.69 0.68
C LYS A 41 8.58 -7.04 1.88
N ARG A 42 7.93 -6.04 2.46
CA ARG A 42 8.39 -5.33 3.65
C ARG A 42 7.23 -4.71 4.40
N GLU A 43 7.43 -4.57 5.69
CA GLU A 43 6.57 -3.83 6.59
C GLU A 43 7.38 -2.69 7.20
N ARG A 44 6.78 -1.50 7.28
CA ARG A 44 7.35 -0.38 8.02
C ARG A 44 6.30 0.26 8.90
N THR A 45 6.73 0.68 10.08
CA THR A 45 5.93 1.51 10.97
C THR A 45 6.36 2.96 10.82
N VAL A 46 5.39 3.87 10.85
CA VAL A 46 5.62 5.32 10.74
C VAL A 46 5.00 5.98 11.94
N ASP A 47 5.84 6.68 12.69
CA ASP A 47 5.46 7.46 13.85
C ASP A 47 5.37 8.94 13.48
N GLY A 48 4.47 9.68 14.12
CA GLY A 48 4.28 11.12 13.88
C GLY A 48 3.54 11.49 12.59
N GLU A 49 3.48 10.60 11.59
CA GLU A 49 2.73 10.81 10.34
C GLU A 49 1.35 10.15 10.41
N LYS A 50 0.32 10.82 9.90
CA LYS A 50 -1.04 10.26 9.70
C LYS A 50 -1.21 9.79 8.26
N CYS A 51 -2.03 8.76 8.06
CA CYS A 51 -2.33 8.28 6.70
C CYS A 51 -3.06 9.36 5.87
N SER A 52 -3.06 9.20 4.54
CA SER A 52 -3.68 10.16 3.62
C SER A 52 -5.14 10.46 3.94
N GLU A 53 -5.91 9.50 4.42
CA GLU A 53 -7.31 9.71 4.82
C GLU A 53 -7.45 10.54 6.10
N CYS A 54 -6.56 10.32 7.08
CA CYS A 54 -6.56 11.08 8.33
C CYS A 54 -5.94 12.47 8.22
N SER A 55 -5.14 12.70 7.18
CA SER A 55 -4.48 13.98 6.90
C SER A 55 -5.32 14.91 6.04
N LYS A 56 -6.41 14.44 5.43
CA LYS A 56 -7.35 15.29 4.68
C LYS A 56 -8.12 16.20 5.65
N PRO A 57 -8.25 17.51 5.37
CA PRO A 57 -9.13 18.38 6.13
C PRO A 57 -10.57 17.88 5.99
N LYS A 58 -11.27 17.75 7.12
CA LYS A 58 -12.72 17.54 7.10
C LYS A 58 -13.35 18.88 6.70
N GLY A 59 -13.93 18.93 5.50
CA GLY A 59 -14.73 20.07 5.05
C GLY A 59 -16.01 20.25 5.85
#